data_AF-A0A2A5D976-F1
#
_entry.id   AF-A0A2A5D976-F1
#
_cell.length_a   1.000
_cell.length_b   1.000
_cell.length_c   1.000
_cell.angle_alpha   90.00
_cell.angle_beta   90.00
_cell.angle_gamma   90.00
#
_symmetry.space_group_name_H-M   'P 1'
#
loop_
_entity.id
_entity.type
_entity.pdbx_description
1 polymer ?
#
loop_
_entity_poly.entity_id
_entity_poly.type
_entity_poly.pdbx_seq_one_letter_code
_entity_poly.pdbx_strand_id
1 'polypeptide(L)' 'MGALGQERQVTFSPAGHDLDNNDNFSGDNAWLCFDMRETIGTGIEYSQSIGMVNIATGEEVVLYAPEETLIGDAPAPG' A
#
# COMPACT_ATOMS: atom_id res chain seq x y z
N MET A 1 33.09 -4.95 -8.65
CA MET A 1 31.71 -5.35 -9.02
C MET A 1 30.96 -5.56 -7.72
N GLY A 2 30.13 -4.59 -7.31
CA GLY A 2 29.23 -4.78 -6.17
C GLY A 2 28.08 -5.69 -6.60
N ALA A 3 27.66 -6.60 -5.72
CA ALA A 3 26.53 -7.47 -5.99
C ALA A 3 25.30 -6.63 -6.36
N LEU A 4 24.67 -6.96 -7.49
CA LEU A 4 23.32 -6.51 -7.80
C LEU A 4 22.44 -6.96 -6.62
N GLY A 5 21.68 -6.03 -6.03
CA GLY A 5 20.85 -6.31 -4.87
C GLY A 5 19.89 -7.46 -5.18
N GLN A 6 19.91 -8.51 -4.36
CA GLN A 6 18.94 -9.58 -4.44
C GLN A 6 17.58 -9.03 -4.01
N GLU A 7 16.54 -9.25 -4.82
CA GLU A 7 15.17 -8.94 -4.43
C GLU A 7 14.80 -9.75 -3.18
N ARG A 8 14.10 -9.10 -2.25
CA ARG A 8 13.59 -9.72 -1.04
C ARG A 8 12.11 -9.41 -0.90
N GLN A 9 11.29 -10.46 -0.85
CA GLN A 9 9.89 -10.36 -0.47
C GLN A 9 9.77 -9.91 1.00
N VAL A 10 9.04 -8.84 1.27
CA VAL A 10 8.87 -8.27 2.63
C VAL A 10 7.67 -8.89 3.36
N THR A 11 6.60 -9.17 2.64
CA THR A 11 5.34 -9.71 3.17
C THR A 11 4.73 -10.74 2.22
N PHE A 12 3.92 -11.65 2.76
CA PHE A 12 3.16 -12.66 2.01
C PHE A 12 1.64 -12.46 2.15
N SER A 13 1.23 -11.32 2.69
CA SER A 13 -0.18 -10.96 2.82
C SER A 13 -0.86 -10.97 1.45
N PRO A 14 -2.11 -11.44 1.37
CA PRO A 14 -2.88 -11.42 0.14
C PRO A 14 -3.46 -10.03 -0.20
N ALA A 15 -3.22 -9.01 0.64
CA ALA A 15 -3.62 -7.64 0.34
C ALA A 15 -2.87 -7.08 -0.88
N GLY A 16 -3.43 -6.07 -1.53
CA GLY A 16 -2.69 -5.27 -2.51
C GLY A 16 -1.56 -4.48 -1.83
N HIS A 17 -0.43 -4.32 -2.53
CA HIS A 17 0.71 -3.51 -2.10
C HIS A 17 1.09 -2.53 -3.21
N ASP A 18 0.13 -1.73 -3.64
CA ASP A 18 0.33 -0.73 -4.70
C ASP A 18 1.10 0.47 -4.15
N LEU A 19 2.28 0.72 -4.71
CA LEU A 19 3.06 1.93 -4.46
C LEU A 19 2.72 2.97 -5.51
N ASP A 20 2.60 4.22 -5.08
CA ASP A 20 2.67 5.33 -6.02
C ASP A 20 4.15 5.64 -6.35
N ASN A 21 4.41 6.52 -7.30
CA ASN A 21 5.78 6.84 -7.71
C ASN A 21 6.40 7.94 -6.81
N ASN A 22 6.03 7.99 -5.53
CA ASN A 22 6.48 8.99 -4.57
C ASN A 22 7.39 8.38 -3.49
N ASP A 23 7.72 9.17 -2.47
CA ASP A 23 8.43 8.67 -1.29
C ASP A 23 7.43 8.02 -0.33
N ASN A 24 7.39 6.68 -0.36
CA ASN A 24 6.50 5.87 0.47
C ASN A 24 7.13 5.42 1.79
N PHE A 25 8.40 5.74 2.04
CA PHE A 25 9.07 5.33 3.26
C PHE A 25 8.72 6.25 4.42
N SER A 26 8.66 5.67 5.62
CA SER A 26 8.70 6.46 6.86
C SER A 26 10.03 7.20 6.97
N GLY A 27 10.08 8.28 7.76
CA GLY A 27 11.30 9.10 7.92
C GLY A 27 12.52 8.34 8.46
N ASP A 28 12.33 7.17 9.07
CA ASP A 28 13.39 6.26 9.53
C ASP A 28 13.62 5.04 8.62
N ASN A 29 12.93 4.96 7.48
CA ASN A 29 12.92 3.86 6.51
C ASN A 29 12.53 2.49 7.08
N ALA A 30 11.93 2.44 8.27
CA ALA A 30 11.50 1.18 8.88
C ALA A 30 10.19 0.67 8.28
N TRP A 31 9.36 1.55 7.74
CA TRP A 31 8.04 1.25 7.21
C TRP A 31 7.91 1.72 5.76
N LEU A 32 7.19 0.93 4.97
CA LEU A 32 6.80 1.27 3.60
C LEU A 32 5.27 1.35 3.53
N CYS A 33 4.76 2.51 3.15
CA CYS A 33 3.34 2.79 2.98
C CYS A 33 2.86 2.35 1.60
N PHE A 34 1.65 1.80 1.50
CA PHE A 34 1.07 1.33 0.24
C PHE A 34 -0.45 1.45 0.26
N ASP A 35 -1.03 1.51 -0.93
CA ASP A 35 -2.48 1.37 -1.12
C ASP A 35 -2.85 -0.12 -1.11
N MET A 36 -3.84 -0.50 -0.31
CA MET A 36 -4.35 -1.87 -0.22
C MET A 36 -5.39 -2.17 -1.32
N ARG A 37 -5.11 -1.78 -2.56
CA ARG A 37 -6.06 -1.79 -3.70
C ARG A 37 -6.56 -3.21 -4.05
N GLU A 38 -7.40 -3.24 -5.09
CA GLU A 38 -7.94 -4.44 -5.75
C GLU A 38 -8.96 -5.25 -4.96
N THR A 39 -9.51 -4.68 -3.88
CA THR A 39 -10.65 -5.26 -3.16
C THR A 39 -11.97 -5.02 -3.88
N ILE A 40 -12.17 -3.85 -4.51
CA ILE A 40 -13.42 -3.48 -5.21
C ILE A 40 -13.13 -2.75 -6.52
N GLY A 41 -12.52 -3.43 -7.49
CA GLY A 41 -12.19 -2.88 -8.81
C GLY A 41 -10.71 -2.57 -9.00
N THR A 42 -10.33 -2.14 -10.21
CA THR A 42 -8.94 -1.85 -10.60
C THR A 42 -8.73 -0.34 -10.70
N GLY A 43 -7.64 0.18 -10.16
CA GLY A 43 -7.31 1.62 -10.22
C GLY A 43 -7.24 2.29 -8.85
N ILE A 44 -6.66 3.49 -8.81
CA ILE A 44 -6.44 4.25 -7.56
C ILE A 44 -7.75 4.76 -6.95
N GLU A 45 -8.75 5.03 -7.79
CA GLU A 45 -10.09 5.49 -7.41
C GLU A 45 -10.87 4.46 -6.57
N TYR A 46 -10.42 3.20 -6.58
CA TYR A 46 -11.00 2.12 -5.80
C TYR A 46 -10.21 1.78 -4.53
N SER A 47 -9.12 2.50 -4.22
CA SER A 47 -8.40 2.30 -2.96
C SER A 47 -9.30 2.62 -1.76
N GLN A 48 -9.45 1.64 -0.86
CA GLN A 48 -10.30 1.75 0.33
C GLN A 48 -9.52 1.84 1.63
N SER A 49 -8.22 1.58 1.57
CA SER A 49 -7.38 1.60 2.76
C SER A 49 -5.93 1.84 2.40
N ILE A 50 -5.25 2.49 3.34
CA ILE A 50 -3.81 2.72 3.29
C ILE A 50 -3.19 1.81 4.34
N GLY A 51 -2.19 1.05 3.93
CA GLY A 51 -1.42 0.15 4.79
C GLY A 51 0.04 0.58 4.89
N MET A 52 0.74 -0.01 5.86
CA MET A 52 2.18 0.02 5.89
C MET A 52 2.74 -1.34 6.33
N VAL A 53 3.94 -1.66 5.85
CA VAL A 53 4.65 -2.88 6.20
C VAL A 53 6.01 -2.53 6.79
N ASN A 54 6.35 -3.17 7.90
CA ASN A 54 7.67 -3.05 8.48
C ASN A 54 8.68 -3.83 7.61
N ILE A 55 9.70 -3.13 7.12
CA ILE A 55 10.66 -3.69 6.18
C ILE A 55 11.46 -4.85 6.78
N ALA A 56 11.74 -4.81 8.08
CA ALA A 56 12.56 -5.82 8.75
C ALA A 56 11.75 -7.06 9.15
N THR A 57 10.51 -6.87 9.63
CA THR A 57 9.72 -7.94 10.24
C THR A 57 8.63 -8.50 9.32
N GLY A 58 8.19 -7.74 8.31
CA GLY A 58 7.03 -8.08 7.49
C GLY A 58 5.69 -7.83 8.18
N GLU A 59 5.68 -7.20 9.35
CA GLU A 59 4.46 -6.81 10.06
C GLU A 59 3.66 -5.79 9.24
N GLU A 60 2.36 -6.02 9.06
CA GLU A 60 1.45 -5.11 8.37
C GLU A 60 0.48 -4.42 9.33
N VAL A 61 0.25 -3.14 9.07
CA VAL A 61 -0.70 -2.30 9.82
C VAL A 61 -1.57 -1.53 8.83
N VAL A 62 -2.89 -1.54 9.05
CA VAL A 62 -3.82 -0.63 8.37
C VAL A 62 -3.72 0.73 9.03
N LEU A 63 -3.26 1.74 8.29
CA LEU A 63 -3.14 3.12 8.75
C LEU A 63 -4.47 3.87 8.65
N TYR A 64 -5.22 3.61 7.58
CA TYR A 64 -6.47 4.27 7.32
C TYR A 64 -7.43 3.34 6.60
N ALA A 65 -8.68 3.33 7.05
CA ALA A 65 -9.83 2.79 6.33
C ALA A 65 -11.05 3.64 6.75
N PRO A 66 -11.87 4.13 5.82
CA PRO A 66 -13.09 4.84 6.16
C PRO A 66 -14.11 3.86 6.76
N GLU A 67 -14.99 4.36 7.62
CA GLU A 67 -16.10 3.55 8.16
C GLU A 67 -17.11 3.16 7.07
N GLU A 68 -17.32 4.05 6.10
CA GLU A 68 -18.16 3.80 4.93
C GLU A 68 -17.45 4.22 3.65
N THR A 69 -17.59 3.38 2.63
CA THR A 69 -17.13 3.65 1.27
C THR A 69 -18.32 4.00 0.38
N LEU A 70 -18.21 5.09 -0.36
CA LEU A 70 -19.13 5.43 -1.44
C LEU A 70 -18.56 4.91 -2.77
N ILE A 71 -19.24 3.94 -3.37
CA ILE A 71 -18.91 3.38 -4.68
C ILE A 71 -20.10 3.62 -5.61
N GLY A 72 -19.88 4.23 -6.77
CA GLY A 72 -20.92 4.51 -7.76
C GLY A 72 -20.40 5.30 -8.96
N ASP A 73 -21.28 5.56 -9.94
CA ASP A 73 -20.96 6.21 -11.23
C ASP A 73 -20.49 7.68 -11.13
N ALA A 74 -20.50 8.26 -9.93
CA ALA A 74 -20.02 9.61 -9.65
C ALA A 74 -18.86 9.54 -8.64
N PRO A 75 -17.62 9.27 -9.08
CA PRO A 75 -16.46 9.33 -8.19
C PRO A 75 -16.32 10.73 -7.58
N ALA A 76 -15.73 10.80 -6.38
CA ALA A 76 -15.52 12.06 -5.68
C ALA A 76 -14.79 13.07 -6.59
N PRO A 77 -15.20 14.35 -6.61
CA PRO A 77 -14.45 15.39 -7.31
C PRO A 77 -13.16 15.60 -6.52
N GLY A 78 -12.07 15.01 -7.00
CA GLY A 78 -10.73 15.27 -6.46
C GLY A 78 -10.40 16.75 -6.44
#